data_AF-A0A829ZNM2-F1
#
_entry.id   AF-A0A829ZNM2-F1
#
_cell.length_a   1.000
_cell.length_b   1.000
_cell.length_c   1.000
_cell.angle_alpha   90.00
_cell.angle_beta   90.00
_cell.angle_gamma   90.00
#
_symmetry.space_group_name_H-M   'P 1'
#
loop_
_entity.id
_entity.type
_entity.pdbx_description
1 polymer ?
#
loop_
_entity_poly.entity_id
_entity_poly.type
_entity_poly.pdbx_seq_one_letter_code
_entity_poly.pdbx_strand_id
1 'polypeptide(L)'
;MEDVVVSQGLLVGVLATGIRLATPFLLAALGEMFVQRSGVFNLGVEGIMLMGAFMGFFLTLQTGNAYWGILISLLVGALMGALMGLVSVTFKAEQGISGIGLYMFGWG
;
A
#
# COMPACT_ATOMS: atom_id res chain seq x y z
N MET A 1 -20.62 -30.67 13.84
CA MET A 1 -20.34 -29.23 13.98
C MET A 1 -18.84 -29.19 14.09
N GLU A 2 -18.15 -29.00 12.96
CA GLU A 2 -16.71 -29.14 12.90
C GLU A 2 -16.09 -28.05 13.76
N ASP A 3 -15.33 -28.47 14.76
CA ASP A 3 -14.43 -27.61 15.48
C ASP A 3 -13.60 -26.89 14.40
N VAL A 4 -13.76 -25.57 14.28
CA VAL A 4 -12.81 -24.71 13.57
C VAL A 4 -11.54 -24.75 14.40
N VAL A 5 -10.84 -25.89 14.34
CA VAL A 5 -9.57 -26.09 14.99
C VAL A 5 -8.64 -25.17 14.24
N VAL A 6 -8.26 -24.10 14.92
CA VAL A 6 -7.12 -23.27 14.55
C VAL A 6 -5.93 -24.22 14.41
N SER A 7 -5.68 -24.66 13.18
CA SER A 7 -4.68 -25.70 12.92
C SER A 7 -3.31 -25.12 13.24
N GLN A 8 -2.38 -25.96 13.71
CA GLN A 8 -1.01 -25.52 13.97
C GLN A 8 -0.40 -24.86 12.72
N GLY A 9 -0.72 -25.37 11.53
CA GLY A 9 -0.32 -24.78 10.26
C GLY A 9 -0.90 -23.37 10.02
N LEU A 10 -2.18 -23.14 10.35
CA LEU A 10 -2.80 -21.82 10.24
C LEU A 10 -2.10 -20.80 11.14
N LEU A 11 -1.85 -21.15 12.41
CA LEU A 11 -1.17 -20.27 13.36
C LEU A 11 0.23 -19.88 12.88
N VAL A 12 1.00 -20.87 12.45
CA VAL A 12 2.36 -20.64 11.93
C VAL A 12 2.32 -19.75 10.69
N GLY A 13 1.37 -20.01 9.76
CA GLY A 13 1.21 -19.21 8.54
C GLY A 13 0.83 -17.75 8.79
N VAL A 14 -0.12 -17.51 9.71
CA VAL A 14 -0.55 -16.15 10.11
C VAL A 14 0.60 -15.40 10.77
N LEU A 15 1.29 -16.03 11.73
CA LEU A 15 2.41 -15.38 12.44
C LEU A 15 3.58 -15.09 11.50
N ALA A 16 3.96 -16.04 10.64
CA ALA A 16 5.03 -15.84 9.68
C ALA A 16 4.72 -14.71 8.68
N THR A 17 3.47 -14.60 8.23
CA THR A 17 3.05 -13.53 7.31
C THR A 17 2.94 -12.19 8.03
N GLY A 18 2.39 -12.17 9.24
CA GLY A 18 2.30 -10.97 10.06
C GLY A 18 3.67 -10.33 10.33
N ILE A 19 4.65 -11.13 10.74
CA ILE A 19 6.02 -10.64 10.99
C ILE A 19 6.65 -10.08 9.71
N ARG A 20 6.50 -10.79 8.58
CA ARG A 20 7.07 -10.37 7.30
C ARG A 20 6.46 -9.08 6.77
N LEU A 21 5.15 -8.88 6.93
CA LEU A 21 4.45 -7.69 6.46
C LEU A 21 4.48 -6.53 7.47
N ALA A 22 4.82 -6.77 8.74
CA ALA A 22 4.88 -5.74 9.76
C ALA A 22 5.82 -4.58 9.36
N THR A 23 7.02 -4.88 8.83
CA THR A 23 7.98 -3.85 8.43
C THR A 23 7.46 -2.90 7.34
N PRO A 24 7.00 -3.37 6.16
CA PRO A 24 6.45 -2.47 5.16
C PRO A 24 5.20 -1.72 5.64
N PHE A 25 4.33 -2.35 6.44
CA PHE A 25 3.17 -1.67 7.01
C PHE A 25 3.55 -0.61 8.04
N LEU A 26 4.60 -0.82 8.85
CA LEU A 26 5.11 0.20 9.77
C LEU A 26 5.65 1.42 9.00
N LEU A 27 6.36 1.21 7.90
CA LEU A 27 6.83 2.31 7.05
C LEU A 27 5.66 3.08 6.42
N ALA A 28 4.64 2.36 5.93
CA ALA A 28 3.43 2.97 5.42
C ALA A 28 2.67 3.76 6.51
N ALA A 29 2.54 3.21 7.71
CA ALA A 29 1.89 3.87 8.84
C ALA A 29 2.64 5.14 9.29
N LEU A 30 3.98 5.14 9.25
CA LEU A 30 4.77 6.35 9.49
C LEU A 30 4.50 7.42 8.43
N GLY A 31 4.42 7.04 7.15
CA GLY A 31 4.03 7.94 6.07
C GLY A 31 2.62 8.51 6.28
N GLU A 32 1.65 7.65 6.60
CA GLU A 32 0.26 8.03 6.86
C GLU A 32 0.12 8.93 8.09
N MET A 33 0.96 8.77 9.10
CA MET A 33 1.00 9.71 10.22
C MET A 33 1.31 11.14 9.72
N PHE A 34 2.26 11.32 8.81
CA PHE A 34 2.51 12.65 8.21
C PHE A 34 1.33 13.13 7.35
N VAL A 35 0.72 12.24 6.58
CA VAL A 35 -0.46 12.55 5.73
C VAL A 35 -1.62 13.05 6.60
N GLN A 36 -1.93 12.37 7.69
CA GLN A 36 -2.97 12.77 8.64
C GLN A 36 -2.66 14.10 9.33
N ARG A 37 -1.39 14.37 9.64
CA ARG A 37 -0.96 15.67 10.19
C ARG A 37 -1.15 16.82 9.21
N SER A 38 -1.20 16.55 7.89
CA SER A 38 -1.52 17.54 6.87
C SER A 38 -3.03 17.80 6.70
N GLY A 39 -3.89 17.06 7.42
CA GLY A 39 -5.34 17.16 7.31
C GLY A 39 -5.94 16.28 6.20
N VAL A 40 -5.15 15.35 5.63
CA VAL A 40 -5.60 14.37 4.65
C VAL A 40 -5.66 12.99 5.30
N PHE A 41 -6.76 12.29 5.14
CA PHE A 41 -6.98 10.94 5.65
C PHE A 41 -6.99 9.97 4.46
N ASN A 42 -5.91 9.23 4.27
CA ASN A 42 -5.71 8.40 3.09
C ASN A 42 -5.97 6.91 3.38
N LEU A 43 -7.20 6.46 3.13
CA LEU A 43 -7.57 5.04 3.15
C LEU A 43 -7.02 4.24 1.96
N GLY A 44 -6.41 4.91 0.97
CA GLY A 44 -5.90 4.32 -0.25
C GLY A 44 -4.48 3.77 -0.17
N VAL A 45 -3.80 3.89 0.98
CA VAL A 45 -2.36 3.59 1.12
C VAL A 45 -2.00 2.16 0.71
N GLU A 46 -2.85 1.17 0.98
CA GLU A 46 -2.62 -0.21 0.56
C GLU A 46 -2.62 -0.33 -0.98
N GLY A 47 -3.51 0.38 -1.68
CA GLY A 47 -3.49 0.41 -3.14
C GLY A 47 -2.23 1.06 -3.71
N ILE A 48 -1.76 2.12 -3.05
CA ILE A 48 -0.47 2.76 -3.39
C ILE A 48 0.68 1.77 -3.21
N MET A 49 0.70 1.01 -2.11
CA MET A 49 1.70 -0.03 -1.86
C MET A 49 1.66 -1.13 -2.93
N LEU A 50 0.47 -1.60 -3.31
CA LEU A 50 0.29 -2.63 -4.32
C LEU A 50 0.78 -2.17 -5.70
N MET A 51 0.44 -0.95 -6.13
CA MET A 51 0.92 -0.39 -7.39
C MET A 51 2.44 -0.20 -7.40
N GLY A 52 3.02 0.29 -6.30
CA GLY A 52 4.46 0.38 -6.13
C GLY A 52 5.15 -0.98 -6.23
N ALA A 53 4.58 -2.00 -5.59
CA ALA A 53 5.10 -3.36 -5.62
C ALA A 53 5.02 -3.97 -7.03
N PHE A 54 3.88 -3.82 -7.71
CA PHE A 54 3.68 -4.30 -9.07
C PHE A 54 4.68 -3.68 -10.05
N MET A 55 4.79 -2.35 -10.06
CA MET A 55 5.69 -1.64 -10.97
C MET A 55 7.16 -1.93 -10.68
N GLY A 56 7.53 -2.03 -9.39
CA GLY A 56 8.88 -2.38 -8.97
C GLY A 56 9.29 -3.78 -9.42
N PHE A 57 8.40 -4.76 -9.24
CA PHE A 57 8.60 -6.11 -9.75
C PHE A 57 8.69 -6.15 -11.27
N PHE A 58 7.74 -5.52 -11.97
CA PHE A 58 7.71 -5.46 -13.43
C PHE A 58 9.03 -4.91 -14.02
N LEU A 59 9.51 -3.78 -13.50
CA LEU A 59 10.73 -3.17 -14.02
C LEU A 59 11.99 -3.95 -13.64
N THR A 60 12.01 -4.58 -12.45
CA THR A 60 13.10 -5.49 -12.06
C THR A 60 13.16 -6.70 -12.97
N LEU A 61 12.01 -7.30 -13.31
CA LEU A 61 11.94 -8.41 -14.26
C LEU A 61 12.44 -8.01 -15.65
N GLN A 62 12.05 -6.84 -16.13
CA GLN A 62 12.40 -6.39 -17.48
C GLN A 62 13.88 -6.00 -17.63
N THR A 63 14.47 -5.42 -16.58
CA THR A 63 15.84 -4.90 -16.60
C THR A 63 16.88 -5.85 -16.01
N GLY A 64 16.45 -6.83 -15.21
CA GLY A 64 17.33 -7.66 -14.38
C GLY A 64 18.01 -6.91 -13.23
N ASN A 65 17.66 -5.63 -12.99
CA ASN A 65 18.33 -4.78 -12.02
C ASN A 65 17.33 -4.24 -10.98
N ALA A 66 17.52 -4.67 -9.73
CA ALA A 66 16.65 -4.30 -8.61
C ALA A 66 16.63 -2.80 -8.28
N TYR A 67 17.70 -2.05 -8.60
CA TYR A 67 17.75 -0.61 -8.33
C TYR A 67 16.72 0.16 -9.15
N TRP A 68 16.45 -0.26 -10.40
CA TRP A 68 15.39 0.33 -11.20
C TRP A 68 14.01 0.02 -10.63
N GLY A 69 13.80 -1.20 -10.11
CA GLY A 69 12.59 -1.56 -9.36
C GLY A 69 12.32 -0.65 -8.18
N ILE A 70 13.35 -0.39 -7.35
CA ILE A 70 13.23 0.51 -6.19
C ILE A 70 12.88 1.93 -6.65
N LEU A 71 13.58 2.45 -7.66
CA LEU A 71 13.33 3.80 -8.15
C LEU A 71 11.90 3.96 -8.68
N ILE A 72 11.41 3.01 -9.46
CA ILE A 72 10.04 3.11 -10.01
C ILE A 72 8.99 2.95 -8.92
N SER A 73 9.20 2.08 -7.91
CA SER A 73 8.27 1.97 -6.77
C SER A 73 8.15 3.28 -6.00
N LEU A 74 9.26 3.98 -5.77
CA LEU A 74 9.26 5.30 -5.12
C LEU A 74 8.50 6.35 -5.96
N LEU A 75 8.75 6.39 -7.27
CA LEU A 75 8.07 7.32 -8.17
C LEU A 75 6.57 7.07 -8.25
N VAL A 76 6.15 5.82 -8.38
CA VAL A 76 4.73 5.43 -8.41
C VAL A 76 4.03 5.79 -7.09
N GLY A 77 4.66 5.48 -5.96
CA GLY A 77 4.15 5.87 -4.64
C GLY A 77 3.97 7.37 -4.49
N ALA A 78 4.98 8.15 -4.90
CA ALA A 78 4.92 9.61 -4.87
C ALA A 78 3.82 10.18 -5.79
N LEU A 79 3.69 9.65 -7.02
CA LEU A 79 2.67 10.09 -7.98
C LEU A 79 1.25 9.79 -7.47
N MET A 80 1.01 8.60 -6.92
CA MET A 80 -0.31 8.25 -6.38
C MET A 80 -0.63 9.02 -5.09
N GLY A 81 0.36 9.26 -4.22
CA GLY A 81 0.19 10.14 -3.07
C GLY A 81 -0.14 11.57 -3.48
N ALA A 82 0.52 12.09 -4.51
CA ALA A 82 0.21 13.40 -5.08
C ALA A 82 -1.20 13.44 -5.71
N LEU A 83 -1.63 12.36 -6.37
CA LEU A 83 -3.00 12.23 -6.87
C LEU A 83 -4.03 12.28 -5.73
N MET A 84 -3.77 11.59 -4.61
CA MET A 84 -4.63 11.64 -3.43
C MET A 84 -4.72 13.07 -2.86
N GLY A 85 -3.58 13.76 -2.77
CA GLY A 85 -3.51 15.16 -2.37
C GLY A 85 -4.29 16.08 -3.31
N LEU A 86 -4.13 15.91 -4.63
CA LEU A 86 -4.87 16.68 -5.64
C LEU A 86 -6.38 16.50 -5.48
N VAL A 87 -6.84 15.26 -5.41
CA VAL A 87 -8.27 14.94 -5.32
C VAL A 87 -8.88 15.43 -4.00
N SER A 88 -8.16 15.25 -2.90
CA SER A 88 -8.67 15.58 -1.55
C SER A 88 -8.56 17.07 -1.23
N VAL A 89 -7.46 17.73 -1.63
CA VAL A 89 -7.18 19.13 -1.27
C VAL A 89 -7.68 20.09 -2.35
N THR A 90 -7.38 19.83 -3.62
CA THR A 90 -7.75 20.73 -4.73
C THR A 90 -9.20 20.54 -5.14
N PHE A 91 -9.63 19.29 -5.34
CA PHE A 91 -11.00 18.99 -5.77
C PHE A 91 -12.00 18.83 -4.62
N LYS A 92 -11.52 18.81 -3.37
CA LYS A 92 -12.35 18.71 -2.16
C LYS A 92 -13.29 17.49 -2.19
N ALA A 93 -12.84 16.39 -2.81
CA ALA A 93 -13.59 15.15 -2.79
C ALA A 93 -13.65 14.57 -1.37
N GLU A 94 -14.71 13.81 -1.10
CA GLU A 94 -14.84 13.08 0.16
C GLU A 94 -13.69 12.08 0.30
N GLN A 95 -12.84 12.27 1.32
CA GLN A 95 -11.56 11.59 1.45
C GLN A 95 -11.72 10.08 1.67
N GLY A 96 -12.82 9.67 2.30
CA GLY A 96 -13.15 8.26 2.46
C GLY A 96 -13.40 7.58 1.11
N ILE A 97 -14.12 8.24 0.20
CA ILE A 97 -14.47 7.70 -1.12
C ILE A 97 -13.24 7.70 -2.03
N SER A 98 -12.51 8.82 -2.09
CA SER A 98 -11.29 8.92 -2.91
C SER A 98 -10.21 7.94 -2.45
N GLY A 99 -10.03 7.78 -1.14
CA GLY A 99 -9.11 6.81 -0.57
C GLY A 99 -9.47 5.37 -0.93
N ILE A 100 -10.72 4.94 -0.73
CA ILE A 100 -11.16 3.59 -1.12
C ILE A 100 -11.06 3.39 -2.63
N GLY A 101 -11.37 4.41 -3.43
CA GLY A 101 -11.19 4.37 -4.89
C GLY A 101 -9.73 4.12 -5.29
N LEU A 102 -8.78 4.77 -4.62
CA LEU A 102 -7.36 4.58 -4.86
C LEU A 102 -6.87 3.19 -4.39
N TYR A 103 -7.43 2.68 -3.29
CA TYR A 103 -7.22 1.30 -2.85
C TYR A 103 -7.65 0.31 -3.93
N MET A 104 -8.88 0.43 -4.43
CA MET A 104 -9.43 -0.45 -5.47
C MET A 104 -8.61 -0.35 -6.76
N PHE A 105 -8.21 0.85 -7.17
CA PHE A 105 -7.34 1.03 -8.33
C PHE A 105 -6.04 0.23 -8.23
N GLY A 106 -5.42 0.16 -7.05
CA GLY A 106 -4.22 -0.64 -6.84
C GLY A 106 -4.47 -2.14 -6.67
N TRP A 107 -5.68 -2.52 -6.31
CA TRP A 107 -6.11 -3.91 -6.19
C TRP A 107 -6.43 -4.55 -7.54
N GLY A 108 -6.87 -3.74 -8.52
CA GLY A 108 -7.36 -4.17 -9.84
C GLY A 108 -8.88 -4.30 -9.88
#